data_AF-A0A7Y5RKR9-F1
#
_entry.id   AF-A0A7Y5RKR9-F1
#
_cell.length_a   1.000
_cell.length_b   1.000
_cell.length_c   1.000
_cell.angle_alpha   90.00
_cell.angle_beta   90.00
_cell.angle_gamma   90.00
#
_symmetry.space_group_name_H-M   'P 1'
#
loop_
_entity.id
_entity.type
_entity.pdbx_description
1 polymer ?
#
loop_
_entity_poly.entity_id
_entity_poly.type
_entity_poly.pdbx_seq_one_letter_code
_entity_poly.pdbx_strand_id
1 'polypeptide(L)' 'MTALRLGTRRSALATTQSGWVADRLREAGHDVEIVEITTEGDVSGELLTAIGGTG' A
#
# COMPACT_ATOMS: atom_id res chain seq x y z
N MET A 1 -13.60 -10.84 -15.61
CA MET A 1 -12.33 -11.04 -14.89
C MET A 1 -12.41 -10.29 -13.58
N THR A 2 -11.91 -10.85 -12.48
CA THR A 2 -11.87 -10.14 -11.19
C THR A 2 -10.62 -9.26 -11.15
N ALA A 3 -10.76 -7.98 -10.81
CA ALA A 3 -9.63 -7.06 -10.71
C ALA A 3 -8.65 -7.48 -9.61
N LEU A 4 -7.35 -7.28 -9.84
CA LEU A 4 -6.32 -7.39 -8.82
C LEU A 4 -6.47 -6.22 -7.84
N ARG A 5 -6.52 -6.52 -6.54
CA ARG A 5 -6.62 -5.51 -5.49
C ARG A 5 -5.23 -5.26 -4.89
N LEU A 6 -4.66 -4.10 -5.18
CA LEU A 6 -3.32 -3.70 -4.74
C LEU A 6 -3.43 -2.85 -3.46
N GLY A 7 -3.15 -3.47 -2.31
CA GLY A 7 -3.10 -2.81 -1.02
C GLY A 7 -1.93 -1.83 -0.89
N THR A 8 -2.15 -0.63 -0.34
CA THR A 8 -1.09 0.35 -0.06
C THR A 8 -1.38 1.19 1.18
N ARG A 9 -0.33 1.68 1.85
CA ARG A 9 -0.50 2.68 2.93
C ARG A 9 -0.97 4.01 2.32
N ARG A 10 -1.62 4.84 3.13
CA ARG A 10 -2.13 6.17 2.74
C ARG A 10 -1.08 7.27 2.59
N SER A 11 0.21 6.98 2.77
CA SER A 11 1.27 7.99 2.65
C SER A 11 1.55 8.35 1.20
N ALA A 12 1.94 9.60 0.92
CA ALA A 12 2.22 10.06 -0.45
C ALA A 12 3.30 9.22 -1.15
N LEU A 13 4.30 8.74 -0.40
CA LEU A 13 5.31 7.84 -0.93
C LEU A 13 4.71 6.48 -1.32
N ALA A 14 3.89 5.89 -0.44
CA ALA A 14 3.29 4.58 -0.67
C ALA A 14 2.29 4.62 -1.84
N THR A 15 1.46 5.66 -1.93
CA THR A 15 0.52 5.81 -3.06
C THR A 15 1.26 6.02 -4.38
N THR A 16 2.38 6.76 -4.38
CA THR A 16 3.23 6.93 -5.57
C THR A 16 3.85 5.61 -6.02
N GLN A 17 4.42 4.85 -5.08
CA GLN A 17 5.03 3.54 -5.37
C GLN A 17 4.00 2.54 -5.88
N SER A 18 2.83 2.47 -5.25
CA SER A 18 1.76 1.56 -5.67
C SER A 18 1.13 1.98 -6.99
N GLY A 19 1.03 3.28 -7.27
CA GLY A 19 0.64 3.78 -8.60
C GLY A 19 1.58 3.27 -9.69
N TRP A 20 2.89 3.41 -9.48
CA TRP A 20 3.91 2.89 -10.42
C TRP A 20 3.77 1.36 -10.66
N VAL A 21 3.51 0.57 -9.61
CA VAL A 21 3.28 -0.88 -9.75
C VAL A 21 1.98 -1.16 -10.51
N ALA A 22 0.89 -0.45 -10.18
CA ALA A 22 -0.40 -0.63 -10.83
C ALA A 22 -0.33 -0.33 -12.33
N ASP A 23 0.41 0.71 -12.73
CA ASP A 23 0.57 1.06 -14.13
C ASP A 23 1.30 -0.05 -14.90
N ARG A 24 2.37 -0.62 -14.34
CA ARG A 24 3.06 -1.77 -14.95
C ARG A 24 2.21 -3.02 -15.05
N LEU A 25 1.34 -3.26 -14.06
CA LEU A 25 0.41 -4.39 -14.10
C LEU A 25 -0.68 -4.17 -15.17
N ARG A 26 -1.16 -2.93 -15.33
CA ARG A 26 -2.11 -2.55 -16.39
C ARG A 26 -1.47 -2.68 -17.78
N GLU A 27 -0.22 -2.25 -17.94
CA GLU A 27 0.56 -2.46 -19.16
C GLU A 27 0.71 -3.95 -19.51
N ALA A 28 0.78 -4.82 -18.49
CA ALA A 28 0.80 -6.27 -18.66
C ALA A 28 -0.59 -6.91 -18.91
N GLY A 29 -1.66 -6.12 -18.97
CA GLY A 29 -3.02 -6.58 -19.27
C GLY A 29 -3.86 -6.98 -18.06
N HIS A 30 -3.45 -6.60 -16.84
CA HIS A 30 -4.24 -6.83 -15.64
C HIS A 30 -5.16 -5.64 -15.32
N ASP A 31 -6.39 -5.93 -14.91
CA ASP A 31 -7.25 -4.95 -14.25
C ASP A 31 -6.79 -4.79 -12.78
N VAL A 32 -6.61 -3.55 -12.32
CA VAL A 32 -5.99 -3.23 -11.01
C VAL A 32 -6.74 -2.12 -10.28
N GLU A 33 -7.22 -2.44 -9.09
CA GLU A 33 -7.80 -1.53 -8.10
C GLU A 33 -6.77 -1.23 -7.01
N ILE A 34 -6.45 0.05 -6.79
CA ILE A 34 -5.67 0.48 -5.62
C ILE A 34 -6.60 0.52 -4.41
N VAL A 35 -6.19 -0.15 -3.33
CA VAL A 35 -6.94 -0.19 -2.07
C VAL A 35 -6.04 0.37 -0.96
N GLU A 36 -6.45 1.49 -0.37
CA GLU A 36 -5.73 2.04 0.79
C GLU A 36 -6.01 1.20 2.05
N ILE A 37 -4.96 0.95 2.82
CA ILE A 37 -5.01 0.28 4.12
C ILE A 37 -4.35 1.17 5.17
N THR A 38 -4.78 1.01 6.43
CA THR A 38 -4.15 1.65 7.60
C THR A 38 -3.43 0.57 8.39
N THR A 39 -2.17 0.83 8.78
CA THR A 39 -1.38 -0.04 9.65
C THR A 39 -1.24 0.55 11.05
N GLU A 40 -0.78 -0.24 12.02
CA GLU A 40 -0.47 0.27 13.37
C GLU A 40 0.56 1.41 13.31
N GLY A 41 1.57 1.28 12.46
CA GLY A 41 2.55 2.34 12.22
C GLY A 41 2.03 3.58 11.49
N ASP A 42 0.79 3.59 10.97
CA ASP A 42 0.14 4.80 10.47
C ASP A 42 -0.52 5.62 11.58
N VAL A 43 -0.92 4.95 12.67
CA VAL A 43 -1.69 5.56 13.77
C VAL A 43 -0.83 5.84 15.00
N SER A 44 0.21 5.05 15.23
CA SER A 44 1.07 5.19 16.40
C SER A 44 2.01 6.39 16.28
N GLY A 45 2.00 7.24 17.31
CA GLY A 45 2.97 8.33 17.50
C GLY A 45 4.10 7.95 18.46
N GLU A 46 4.15 6.70 18.92
CA GLU A 46 5.20 6.22 19.81
C GLU A 46 6.54 6.08 19.09
N LEU A 47 7.63 6.04 19.86
CA LEU A 47 8.94 5.74 19.30
C LEU A 47 8.93 4.34 18.68
N LEU A 48 9.56 4.18 17.51
CA LEU A 48 9.64 2.89 16.83
C LEU A 48 10.20 1.77 17.73
N THR A 49 11.13 2.11 18.62
CA THR A 49 11.72 1.19 19.60
C THR A 49 10.76 0.75 20.70
N ALA A 50 9.65 1.48 20.92
CA ALA A 50 8.63 1.23 21.93
C ALA A 50 7.43 0.45 21.38
N ILE A 51 7.09 0.66 20.09
CA ILE A 51 5.93 0.01 19.44
C ILE A 51 6.05 -1.52 19.48
N GLY A 52 7.26 -2.07 19.33
CA GLY A 52 7.50 -3.53 19.32
C GLY A 52 6.74 -4.27 18.22
N GLY A 53 6.97 -5.57 18.06
CA GLY A 53 6.26 -6.42 17.07
C GLY A 53 7.00 -6.66 15.75
N THR A 54 6.39 -7.47 14.87
CA THR A 54 6.89 -7.75 13.50
C THR A 54 5.87 -7.26 12.50
N GLY A 55 6.28 -6.30 11.66
CA GLY A 55 5.49 -5.81 10.52
C GLY A 55 4.06 -5.44 10.90
#